data_AF-A0A9Q1BYE6-F1
#
_entry.id   AF-A0A9Q1BYE6-F1
#
_cell.length_a   1.000
_cell.length_b   1.000
_cell.length_c   1.000
_cell.angle_alpha   90.00
_cell.angle_beta   90.00
_cell.angle_gamma   90.00
#
_symmetry.space_group_name_H-M   'P 1'
#
loop_
_entity.id
_entity.type
_entity.pdbx_description
1 polymer ?
#
loop_
_entity_poly.entity_id
_entity_poly.type
_entity_poly.pdbx_seq_one_letter_code
_entity_poly.pdbx_strand_id
1 'polypeptide(L)'
;MEEKIKEELKETLQKTETDLKELERLQLKQNAINEQEKGEGKQLNETIANFMRKIEEKDQKLQNAEVELRSTSEKLKSLASQLQAKDNELKSLISQLKAKDQEIKATKDTLQKTQDTLKAEKTKVREIENKLKLSEENLTAAKSEIKNLSRSQELFQRQQRSKVLEGKDNYSIFCRIKTTKRKTDSFITRKDEVLLKTTGIEYKYSFIFPENATREDIFARLEDLVQNAIDGGKSAILMHGNSPEHNMYVMYGNEVDEGIVFKTIHKIFYVSKKWTNIGYVAEVNASFAKLLPGKESHFTFSTLDGKPKDNTKYIFTNDDLAVKGLKVSVPTEETAISFLKKYTETQTKTDGKQLVTNDFVQFFITTKFQSEEVSTGTLTFVLYNDVEALKDCFKSHNKTPLFPHYFASMINAEGSKVRILSNIEEDKKEEAKEHLKFSNWIVQEKSSFTTRFKEKLGFAS
;
A
#
# COMPACT_ATOMS: atom_id res chain seq x y z
N MET A 1 -142.77 -62.01 136.63
CA MET A 1 -142.77 -61.48 135.24
C MET A 1 -141.78 -60.33 135.05
N GLU A 2 -141.13 -59.81 136.11
CA GLU A 2 -140.04 -58.82 136.03
C GLU A 2 -138.66 -59.41 135.68
N GLU A 3 -138.46 -60.73 135.76
CA GLU A 3 -137.15 -61.34 135.47
C GLU A 3 -136.84 -61.49 133.97
N LYS A 4 -137.85 -61.58 133.08
CA LYS A 4 -137.60 -61.82 131.65
C LYS A 4 -137.13 -60.60 130.86
N ILE A 5 -137.36 -59.38 131.38
CA ILE A 5 -137.01 -58.11 130.72
C ILE A 5 -135.55 -57.70 131.03
N LYS A 6 -134.95 -58.24 132.10
CA LYS A 6 -133.55 -57.93 132.47
C LYS A 6 -132.52 -58.72 131.67
N GLU A 7 -132.86 -59.90 131.16
CA GLU A 7 -131.93 -60.75 130.39
C GLU A 7 -131.69 -60.22 128.96
N GLU A 8 -132.75 -59.79 128.24
CA GLU A 8 -132.63 -59.32 126.84
C GLU A 8 -131.93 -57.94 126.72
N LEU A 9 -132.05 -57.09 127.74
CA LEU A 9 -131.36 -55.78 127.74
C LEU A 9 -129.84 -55.92 127.87
N LYS A 10 -129.37 -57.03 128.46
CA LYS A 10 -127.95 -57.27 128.72
C LYS A 10 -127.21 -57.78 127.47
N GLU A 11 -127.86 -58.59 126.64
CA GLU A 11 -127.30 -59.05 125.35
C GLU A 11 -127.21 -57.92 124.32
N THR A 12 -128.16 -56.99 124.33
CA THR A 12 -128.17 -55.88 123.36
C THR A 12 -127.06 -54.86 123.64
N LEU A 13 -126.74 -54.64 124.91
CA LEU A 13 -125.69 -53.70 125.32
C LEU A 13 -124.27 -54.20 124.97
N GLN A 14 -124.07 -55.52 124.99
CA GLN A 14 -122.76 -56.13 124.70
C GLN A 14 -122.41 -56.07 123.20
N LYS A 15 -123.41 -56.09 122.32
CA LYS A 15 -123.21 -56.08 120.87
C LYS A 15 -122.85 -54.69 120.33
N THR A 16 -123.43 -53.63 120.90
CA THR A 16 -123.16 -52.25 120.49
C THR A 16 -121.78 -51.74 120.90
N GLU A 17 -121.21 -52.21 122.01
CA GLU A 17 -119.84 -51.87 122.41
C GLU A 17 -118.77 -52.48 121.49
N THR A 18 -119.02 -53.66 120.90
CA THR A 18 -118.09 -54.30 119.96
C THR A 18 -118.00 -53.59 118.62
N ASP A 19 -119.13 -53.15 118.06
CA ASP A 19 -119.16 -52.57 116.72
C ASP A 19 -118.58 -51.14 116.71
N LEU A 20 -118.71 -50.38 117.80
CA LEU A 20 -118.14 -49.03 117.93
C LEU A 20 -116.60 -49.04 117.84
N LYS A 21 -115.96 -50.07 118.44
CA LYS A 21 -114.50 -50.26 118.37
C LYS A 21 -114.02 -50.65 116.97
N GLU A 22 -114.86 -51.31 116.18
CA GLU A 22 -114.51 -51.70 114.81
C GLU A 22 -114.58 -50.51 113.85
N LEU A 23 -115.52 -49.59 114.08
CA LEU A 23 -115.67 -48.37 113.29
C LEU A 23 -114.48 -47.40 113.46
N GLU A 24 -114.01 -47.19 114.69
CA GLU A 24 -112.82 -46.35 114.97
C GLU A 24 -111.56 -46.91 114.29
N ARG A 25 -111.44 -48.25 114.21
CA ARG A 25 -110.28 -48.90 113.58
C ARG A 25 -110.26 -48.71 112.06
N LEU A 26 -111.43 -48.63 111.42
CA LEU A 26 -111.54 -48.40 109.97
C LEU A 26 -111.23 -46.96 109.58
N GLN A 27 -111.63 -45.96 110.38
CA GLN A 27 -111.31 -44.55 110.11
C GLN A 27 -109.80 -44.26 110.17
N LEU A 28 -109.10 -44.83 111.14
CA LEU A 28 -107.64 -44.69 111.24
C LEU A 28 -106.91 -45.29 110.02
N LYS A 29 -107.43 -46.37 109.45
CA LYS A 29 -106.85 -47.03 108.27
C LYS A 29 -107.02 -46.21 106.99
N GLN A 30 -108.18 -45.57 106.82
CA GLN A 30 -108.47 -44.77 105.61
C GLN A 30 -107.59 -43.52 105.52
N ASN A 31 -107.33 -42.84 106.64
CA ASN A 31 -106.51 -41.62 106.65
C ASN A 31 -105.04 -41.92 106.31
N ALA A 32 -104.51 -43.07 106.74
CA ALA A 32 -103.14 -43.48 106.43
C ALA A 32 -102.93 -43.75 104.92
N ILE A 33 -103.94 -44.31 104.23
CA ILE A 33 -103.85 -44.60 102.79
C ILE A 33 -103.82 -43.30 101.96
N ASN A 34 -104.66 -42.32 102.31
CA ASN A 34 -104.73 -41.06 101.57
C ASN A 34 -103.44 -40.22 101.68
N GLU A 35 -102.74 -40.24 102.82
CA GLU A 35 -101.44 -39.57 102.93
C GLU A 35 -100.33 -40.29 102.15
N GLN A 36 -100.38 -41.61 102.05
CA GLN A 36 -99.42 -42.41 101.28
C GLN A 36 -99.53 -42.14 99.77
N GLU A 37 -100.75 -42.17 99.20
CA GLU A 37 -100.96 -41.92 97.77
C GLU A 37 -100.55 -40.50 97.34
N LYS A 38 -100.75 -39.51 98.22
CA LYS A 38 -100.36 -38.11 97.97
C LYS A 38 -98.83 -37.93 98.00
N GLY A 39 -98.12 -38.74 98.80
CA GLY A 39 -96.66 -38.80 98.84
C GLY A 39 -96.07 -39.47 97.59
N GLU A 40 -96.63 -40.61 97.18
CA GLU A 40 -96.17 -41.36 95.99
C GLU A 40 -96.40 -40.58 94.69
N GLY A 41 -97.55 -39.90 94.54
CA GLY A 41 -97.84 -39.07 93.37
C GLY A 41 -96.91 -37.87 93.20
N LYS A 42 -96.41 -37.29 94.31
CA LYS A 42 -95.41 -36.22 94.28
C LYS A 42 -94.04 -36.72 93.84
N GLN A 43 -93.58 -37.84 94.41
CA GLN A 43 -92.30 -38.44 94.03
C GLN A 43 -92.26 -38.86 92.56
N LEU A 44 -93.36 -39.39 92.01
CA LEU A 44 -93.41 -39.81 90.62
C LEU A 44 -93.29 -38.62 89.65
N ASN A 45 -93.95 -37.50 89.94
CA ASN A 45 -93.86 -36.29 89.11
C ASN A 45 -92.48 -35.64 89.14
N GLU A 46 -91.82 -35.60 90.30
CA GLU A 46 -90.42 -35.13 90.38
C GLU A 46 -89.47 -36.03 89.56
N THR A 47 -89.72 -37.34 89.56
CA THR A 47 -88.92 -38.30 88.80
C THR A 47 -89.11 -38.12 87.29
N ILE A 48 -90.35 -37.94 86.84
CA ILE A 48 -90.69 -37.69 85.42
C ILE A 48 -90.08 -36.37 84.94
N ALA A 49 -90.17 -35.30 85.73
CA ALA A 49 -89.58 -34.01 85.39
C ALA A 49 -88.04 -34.10 85.25
N ASN A 50 -87.37 -34.84 86.14
CA ASN A 50 -85.94 -35.08 86.05
C ASN A 50 -85.54 -35.90 84.81
N PHE A 51 -86.33 -36.90 84.42
CA PHE A 51 -86.06 -37.66 83.20
C PHE A 51 -86.31 -36.84 81.93
N MET A 52 -87.38 -36.04 81.88
CA MET A 52 -87.62 -35.13 80.77
C MET A 52 -86.47 -34.14 80.59
N ARG A 53 -85.98 -33.53 81.67
CA ARG A 53 -84.83 -32.62 81.60
C ARG A 53 -83.57 -33.32 81.09
N LYS A 54 -83.33 -34.57 81.50
CA LYS A 54 -82.18 -35.37 81.01
C LYS A 54 -82.30 -35.76 79.54
N ILE A 55 -83.50 -36.02 79.05
CA ILE A 55 -83.75 -36.31 77.62
C ILE A 55 -83.47 -35.05 76.81
N GLU A 56 -84.01 -33.91 77.23
CA GLU A 56 -83.84 -32.63 76.55
C GLU A 56 -82.36 -32.18 76.55
N GLU A 57 -81.65 -32.35 77.67
CA GLU A 57 -80.20 -32.14 77.74
C GLU A 57 -79.41 -33.07 76.81
N LYS A 58 -79.86 -34.32 76.60
CA LYS A 58 -79.22 -35.27 75.69
C LYS A 58 -79.54 -34.99 74.24
N ASP A 59 -80.77 -34.60 73.91
CA ASP A 59 -81.19 -34.24 72.56
C ASP A 59 -80.45 -32.99 72.09
N GLN A 60 -80.29 -31.98 72.96
CA GLN A 60 -79.50 -30.80 72.63
C GLN A 60 -78.03 -31.15 72.39
N LYS A 61 -77.45 -32.07 73.18
CA LYS A 61 -76.08 -32.55 72.97
C LYS A 61 -75.93 -33.34 71.67
N LEU A 62 -76.91 -34.17 71.33
CA LEU A 62 -76.92 -34.94 70.08
C LEU A 62 -77.01 -34.01 68.88
N GLN A 63 -77.92 -33.04 68.92
CA GLN A 63 -78.07 -32.05 67.84
C GLN A 63 -76.80 -31.22 67.64
N ASN A 64 -76.15 -30.81 68.73
CA ASN A 64 -74.87 -30.10 68.65
C ASN A 64 -73.78 -30.99 68.05
N ALA A 65 -73.69 -32.26 68.46
CA ALA A 65 -72.73 -33.22 67.91
C ALA A 65 -72.99 -33.52 66.42
N GLU A 66 -74.24 -33.57 65.98
CA GLU A 66 -74.60 -33.75 64.56
C GLU A 66 -74.21 -32.55 63.71
N VAL A 67 -74.42 -31.33 64.21
CA VAL A 67 -73.99 -30.09 63.52
C VAL A 67 -72.45 -30.05 63.44
N GLU A 68 -71.76 -30.39 64.52
CA GLU A 68 -70.29 -30.48 64.52
C GLU A 68 -69.80 -31.57 63.56
N LEU A 69 -70.41 -32.74 63.54
CA LEU A 69 -70.08 -33.84 62.63
C LEU A 69 -70.32 -33.43 61.17
N ARG A 70 -71.41 -32.71 60.89
CA ARG A 70 -71.70 -32.19 59.55
C ARG A 70 -70.66 -31.16 59.12
N SER A 71 -70.33 -30.21 60.00
CA SER A 71 -69.33 -29.18 59.72
C SER A 71 -67.93 -29.78 59.50
N THR A 72 -67.57 -30.81 60.26
CA THR A 72 -66.28 -31.51 60.12
C THR A 72 -66.25 -32.38 58.87
N SER A 73 -67.36 -33.04 58.52
CA SER A 73 -67.52 -33.78 57.25
C SER A 73 -67.38 -32.88 56.03
N GLU A 74 -67.98 -31.68 56.05
CA GLU A 74 -67.84 -30.68 54.99
C GLU A 74 -66.40 -30.15 54.89
N LYS A 75 -65.74 -29.87 56.02
CA LYS A 75 -64.32 -29.52 56.06
C LYS A 75 -63.41 -30.64 55.53
N LEU A 76 -63.71 -31.90 55.86
CA LEU A 76 -62.96 -33.05 55.36
C LEU A 76 -63.09 -33.18 53.84
N LYS A 77 -64.30 -33.01 53.30
CA LYS A 77 -64.53 -33.01 51.85
C LYS A 77 -63.78 -31.88 51.14
N SER A 78 -63.81 -30.67 51.71
CA SER A 78 -63.08 -29.54 51.10
C SER A 78 -61.56 -29.75 51.15
N LEU A 79 -61.04 -30.25 52.26
CA LEU A 79 -59.62 -30.56 52.41
C LEU A 79 -59.18 -31.70 51.49
N ALA A 80 -60.00 -32.73 51.30
CA ALA A 80 -59.73 -33.82 50.37
C ALA A 80 -59.66 -33.31 48.92
N SER A 81 -60.60 -32.44 48.51
CA SER A 81 -60.57 -31.81 47.18
C SER A 81 -59.35 -30.91 46.99
N GLN A 82 -58.94 -30.16 48.02
CA GLN A 82 -57.72 -29.35 47.98
C GLN A 82 -56.47 -30.21 47.88
N LEU A 83 -56.39 -31.32 48.62
CA LEU A 83 -55.28 -32.26 48.56
C LEU A 83 -55.16 -32.88 47.16
N GLN A 84 -56.29 -33.28 46.56
CA GLN A 84 -56.32 -33.81 45.21
C GLN A 84 -55.88 -32.78 44.17
N ALA A 85 -56.32 -31.52 44.30
CA ALA A 85 -55.88 -30.43 43.43
C ALA A 85 -54.36 -30.19 43.54
N LYS A 86 -53.83 -30.20 44.77
CA LYS A 86 -52.39 -30.07 45.04
C LYS A 86 -51.58 -31.26 44.54
N ASP A 87 -52.10 -32.48 44.62
CA ASP A 87 -51.45 -33.67 44.07
C ASP A 87 -51.35 -33.62 42.54
N ASN A 88 -52.41 -33.15 41.87
CA ASN A 88 -52.39 -32.93 40.42
C ASN A 88 -51.40 -31.82 40.01
N GLU A 89 -51.36 -30.72 40.76
CA GLU A 89 -50.40 -29.64 40.56
C GLU A 89 -48.96 -30.15 40.72
N LEU A 90 -48.69 -30.94 41.77
CA LEU A 90 -47.39 -31.56 42.01
C LEU A 90 -46.97 -32.49 40.86
N LYS A 91 -47.88 -33.33 40.36
CA LYS A 91 -47.62 -34.21 39.20
C LYS A 91 -47.28 -33.42 37.93
N SER A 92 -47.96 -32.30 37.70
CA SER A 92 -47.69 -31.40 36.59
C SER A 92 -46.29 -30.78 36.71
N LEU A 93 -45.96 -30.23 37.88
CA LEU A 93 -44.64 -29.65 38.17
C LEU A 93 -43.51 -30.67 38.02
N ILE A 94 -43.70 -31.91 38.52
CA ILE A 94 -42.71 -33.00 38.34
C ILE A 94 -42.48 -33.29 36.85
N SER A 95 -43.53 -33.26 36.04
CA SER A 95 -43.42 -33.51 34.60
C SER A 95 -42.68 -32.37 33.89
N GLN A 96 -42.95 -31.12 34.27
CA GLN A 96 -42.24 -29.95 33.76
C GLN A 96 -40.76 -29.94 34.14
N LEU A 97 -40.44 -30.30 35.40
CA LEU A 97 -39.06 -30.44 35.88
C LEU A 97 -38.28 -31.47 35.06
N LYS A 98 -38.88 -32.65 34.81
CA LYS A 98 -38.25 -33.68 33.98
C LYS A 98 -37.99 -33.20 32.55
N ALA A 99 -38.93 -32.46 31.95
CA ALA A 99 -38.74 -31.89 30.61
C ALA A 99 -37.60 -30.86 30.60
N LYS A 100 -37.55 -29.98 31.60
CA LYS A 100 -36.47 -28.99 31.76
C LYS A 100 -35.11 -29.64 31.99
N ASP A 101 -35.03 -30.71 32.78
CA ASP A 101 -33.79 -31.47 32.98
C ASP A 101 -33.28 -32.09 31.67
N GLN A 102 -34.17 -32.58 30.81
CA GLN A 102 -33.81 -33.08 29.48
C GLN A 102 -33.29 -31.96 28.57
N GLU A 103 -33.95 -30.79 28.56
CA GLU A 103 -33.50 -29.61 27.80
C GLU A 103 -32.11 -29.15 28.26
N ILE A 104 -31.87 -29.09 29.57
CA ILE A 104 -30.58 -28.69 30.15
C ILE A 104 -29.50 -29.68 29.70
N LYS A 105 -29.78 -30.98 29.73
CA LYS A 105 -28.84 -32.02 29.28
C LYS A 105 -28.50 -31.87 27.81
N ALA A 106 -29.49 -31.70 26.94
CA ALA A 106 -29.28 -31.50 25.50
C ALA A 106 -28.49 -30.21 25.20
N THR A 107 -28.78 -29.13 25.93
CA THR A 107 -28.06 -27.85 25.81
C THR A 107 -26.61 -28.00 26.24
N LYS A 108 -26.35 -28.71 27.33
CA LYS A 108 -24.99 -29.01 27.82
C LYS A 108 -24.17 -29.80 26.80
N ASP A 109 -24.76 -30.82 26.20
CA ASP A 109 -24.09 -31.62 25.16
C ASP A 109 -23.78 -30.79 23.91
N THR A 110 -24.68 -29.89 23.54
CA THR A 110 -24.47 -28.96 22.42
C THR A 110 -23.37 -27.95 22.72
N LEU A 111 -23.36 -27.38 23.93
CA LEU A 111 -22.32 -26.45 24.36
C LEU A 111 -20.94 -27.11 24.34
N GLN A 112 -20.84 -28.36 24.80
CA GLN A 112 -19.60 -29.12 24.78
C GLN A 112 -19.09 -29.32 23.33
N LYS A 113 -19.97 -29.74 22.41
CA LYS A 113 -19.62 -29.87 20.99
C LYS A 113 -19.14 -28.56 20.38
N THR A 114 -19.84 -27.45 20.64
CA THR A 114 -19.43 -26.12 20.14
C THR A 114 -18.09 -25.69 20.72
N GLN A 115 -17.83 -25.98 21.99
CA GLN A 115 -16.55 -25.67 22.64
C GLN A 115 -15.39 -26.46 22.01
N ASP A 116 -15.61 -27.73 21.66
CA ASP A 116 -14.60 -28.55 21.01
C ASP A 116 -14.35 -28.12 19.56
N THR A 117 -15.40 -27.75 18.81
CA THR A 117 -15.26 -27.13 17.48
C THR A 117 -14.48 -25.82 17.55
N LEU A 118 -14.80 -24.94 18.50
CA LEU A 118 -14.11 -23.67 18.69
C LEU A 118 -12.61 -23.86 19.01
N LYS A 119 -12.26 -24.88 19.81
CA LYS A 119 -10.86 -25.23 20.07
C LYS A 119 -10.16 -25.69 18.79
N ALA A 120 -10.78 -26.56 18.00
CA ALA A 120 -10.22 -27.04 16.74
C ALA A 120 -10.01 -25.89 15.74
N GLU A 121 -10.98 -24.97 15.66
CA GLU A 121 -10.91 -23.82 14.76
C GLU A 121 -9.85 -22.81 15.20
N LYS A 122 -9.68 -22.57 16.51
CA LYS A 122 -8.55 -21.78 17.05
C LYS A 122 -7.19 -22.36 16.68
N THR A 123 -7.05 -23.69 16.69
CA THR A 123 -5.79 -24.34 16.28
C THR A 123 -5.53 -24.10 14.80
N LYS A 124 -6.54 -24.23 13.93
CA LYS A 124 -6.40 -23.94 12.50
C LYS A 124 -6.03 -22.49 12.22
N VAL A 125 -6.62 -21.54 12.95
CA VAL A 125 -6.27 -20.11 12.83
C VAL A 125 -4.79 -19.89 13.14
N ARG A 126 -4.29 -20.47 14.24
CA ARG A 126 -2.85 -20.38 14.58
C ARG A 126 -1.94 -20.99 13.52
N GLU A 127 -2.35 -22.10 12.90
CA GLU A 127 -1.59 -22.71 11.80
C GLU A 127 -1.55 -21.80 10.57
N ILE A 128 -2.67 -21.15 10.23
CA ILE A 128 -2.74 -20.19 9.13
C ILE A 128 -1.89 -18.97 9.42
N GLU A 129 -1.94 -18.42 10.63
CA GLU A 129 -1.10 -17.28 11.06
C GLU A 129 0.40 -17.61 10.93
N ASN A 130 0.81 -18.80 11.37
CA ASN A 130 2.19 -19.25 11.23
C ASN A 130 2.61 -19.40 9.77
N LYS A 131 1.75 -19.97 8.92
CA LYS A 131 2.00 -20.09 7.47
C LYS A 131 2.09 -18.73 6.80
N LEU A 132 1.23 -17.78 7.18
CA LEU A 132 1.24 -16.42 6.65
C LEU A 132 2.54 -15.73 7.00
N LYS A 133 2.96 -15.78 8.28
CA LYS A 133 4.23 -15.21 8.73
C LYS A 133 5.43 -15.77 7.96
N LEU A 134 5.47 -17.09 7.80
CA LEU A 134 6.55 -17.76 7.07
C LEU A 134 6.53 -17.39 5.56
N SER A 135 5.35 -17.21 4.98
CA SER A 135 5.20 -16.71 3.60
C SER A 135 5.65 -15.26 3.45
N GLU A 136 5.41 -14.39 4.43
CA GLU A 136 5.85 -12.99 4.41
C GLU A 136 7.38 -12.88 4.54
N GLU A 137 7.99 -13.69 5.40
CA GLU A 137 9.45 -13.81 5.53
C GLU A 137 10.06 -14.28 4.21
N ASN A 138 9.50 -15.33 3.59
CA ASN A 138 9.94 -15.82 2.28
C ASN A 138 9.78 -14.78 1.17
N LEU A 139 8.67 -14.04 1.14
CA LEU A 139 8.44 -12.98 0.15
C LEU A 139 9.47 -11.85 0.30
N THR A 140 9.82 -11.50 1.54
CA THR A 140 10.81 -10.47 1.83
C THR A 140 12.21 -10.91 1.41
N ALA A 141 12.57 -12.17 1.66
CA ALA A 141 13.81 -12.77 1.18
C ALA A 141 13.87 -12.84 -0.35
N ALA A 142 12.80 -13.28 -1.01
CA ALA A 142 12.74 -13.34 -2.47
C ALA A 142 12.87 -11.94 -3.10
N LYS A 143 12.23 -10.91 -2.50
CA LYS A 143 12.37 -9.52 -2.97
C LYS A 143 13.80 -9.00 -2.86
N SER A 144 14.49 -9.30 -1.76
CA SER A 144 15.89 -8.88 -1.59
C SER A 144 16.82 -9.61 -2.56
N GLU A 145 16.59 -10.90 -2.79
CA GLU A 145 17.32 -11.71 -3.77
C GLU A 145 17.14 -11.19 -5.20
N ILE A 146 15.90 -10.92 -5.63
CA ILE A 146 15.62 -10.33 -6.95
C ILE A 146 16.33 -8.98 -7.12
N LYS A 147 16.35 -8.15 -6.07
CA LYS A 147 17.04 -6.85 -6.11
C LYS A 147 18.56 -7.03 -6.27
N ASN A 148 19.16 -7.98 -5.56
CA ASN A 148 20.58 -8.31 -5.65
C ASN A 148 20.95 -8.89 -7.03
N LEU A 149 20.15 -9.81 -7.55
CA LEU A 149 20.33 -10.37 -8.88
C LEU A 149 20.22 -9.29 -9.95
N SER A 150 19.19 -8.45 -9.89
CA SER A 150 19.00 -7.32 -10.82
C SER A 150 20.19 -6.35 -10.80
N ARG A 151 20.76 -6.08 -9.63
CA ARG A 151 21.98 -5.28 -9.49
C ARG A 151 23.18 -5.97 -10.14
N SER A 152 23.40 -7.26 -9.86
CA SER A 152 24.52 -8.02 -10.44
C SER A 152 24.44 -8.06 -11.97
N GLN A 153 23.22 -8.21 -12.51
CA GLN A 153 22.95 -8.17 -13.93
C GLN A 153 23.26 -6.79 -14.52
N GLU A 154 22.85 -5.70 -13.86
CA GLU A 154 23.16 -4.32 -14.32
C GLU A 154 24.67 -4.08 -14.33
N LEU A 155 25.40 -4.47 -13.28
CA LEU A 155 26.86 -4.36 -13.24
C LEU A 155 27.53 -5.16 -14.36
N PHE A 156 27.07 -6.39 -14.62
CA PHE A 156 27.57 -7.19 -15.72
C PHE A 156 27.28 -6.52 -17.07
N GLN A 157 26.08 -6.00 -17.30
CA GLN A 157 25.75 -5.29 -18.53
C GLN A 157 26.62 -4.05 -18.74
N ARG A 158 26.87 -3.25 -17.69
CA ARG A 158 27.79 -2.11 -17.73
C ARG A 158 29.20 -2.54 -18.15
N GLN A 159 29.72 -3.61 -17.55
CA GLN A 159 31.04 -4.16 -17.92
C GLN A 159 31.08 -4.62 -19.38
N GLN A 160 30.02 -5.27 -19.88
CA GLN A 160 29.94 -5.68 -21.28
C GLN A 160 29.90 -4.47 -22.22
N ARG A 161 29.08 -3.46 -21.91
CA ARG A 161 29.02 -2.21 -22.70
C ARG A 161 30.37 -1.50 -22.74
N SER A 162 31.05 -1.40 -21.59
CA SER A 162 32.40 -0.84 -21.47
C SER A 162 33.41 -1.60 -22.34
N LYS A 163 33.48 -2.94 -22.25
CA LYS A 163 34.37 -3.76 -23.09
C LYS A 163 34.12 -3.61 -24.59
N VAL A 164 32.85 -3.60 -25.00
CA VAL A 164 32.49 -3.38 -26.41
C VAL A 164 32.98 -2.01 -26.87
N LEU A 165 32.86 -0.99 -26.03
CA LEU A 165 33.25 0.36 -26.36
C LEU A 165 34.78 0.54 -26.35
N GLU A 166 35.50 -0.12 -25.43
CA GLU A 166 36.97 -0.20 -25.40
C GLU A 166 37.54 -0.78 -26.70
N GLY A 167 36.89 -1.80 -27.26
CA GLY A 167 37.26 -2.37 -28.56
C GLY A 167 36.98 -1.45 -29.75
N LYS A 168 36.18 -0.39 -29.58
CA LYS A 168 35.99 0.64 -30.61
C LYS A 168 37.01 1.75 -30.45
N ASP A 169 37.34 2.38 -31.57
CA ASP A 169 38.13 3.59 -31.58
C ASP A 169 37.58 4.65 -30.61
N ASN A 170 38.48 5.27 -29.82
CA ASN A 170 38.12 6.40 -28.97
C ASN A 170 37.55 7.58 -29.76
N TYR A 171 37.80 7.60 -31.06
CA TYR A 171 37.44 8.68 -31.94
C TYR A 171 36.79 8.15 -33.20
N SER A 172 35.60 8.63 -33.53
CA SER A 172 34.88 8.24 -34.74
C SER A 172 34.27 9.47 -35.42
N ILE A 173 34.25 9.46 -36.75
CA ILE A 173 33.66 10.54 -37.54
C ILE A 173 32.55 10.00 -38.42
N PHE A 174 31.35 10.52 -38.24
CA PHE A 174 30.16 10.19 -39.00
C PHE A 174 29.81 11.35 -39.93
N CYS A 175 29.34 11.02 -41.12
CA CYS A 175 28.90 12.01 -42.09
C CYS A 175 27.40 11.86 -42.37
N ARG A 176 26.71 12.98 -42.49
CA ARG A 176 25.36 13.06 -43.05
C ARG A 176 25.39 14.04 -44.19
N ILE A 177 24.87 13.64 -45.34
CA ILE A 177 24.72 14.52 -46.50
C ILE A 177 23.23 14.83 -46.64
N LYS A 178 22.91 16.12 -46.73
CA LYS A 178 21.61 16.61 -47.14
C LYS A 178 21.77 17.26 -48.51
N THR A 179 20.95 16.83 -49.47
CA THR A 179 20.92 17.38 -50.82
C THR A 179 19.48 17.64 -51.21
N THR A 180 19.20 18.80 -51.80
CA THR A 180 17.89 19.08 -52.44
C THR A 180 17.96 18.85 -53.94
N LYS A 181 19.15 18.53 -54.47
CA LYS A 181 19.39 18.30 -55.90
C LYS A 181 18.99 16.88 -56.30
N ARG A 182 18.68 16.72 -57.59
CA ARG A 182 18.56 15.39 -58.19
C ARG A 182 19.92 14.69 -58.12
N LYS A 183 19.93 13.37 -57.93
CA LYS A 183 21.16 12.56 -57.81
C LYS A 183 22.17 12.76 -58.94
N THR A 184 21.72 13.14 -60.14
CA THR A 184 22.56 13.43 -61.31
C THR A 184 23.34 14.74 -61.22
N ASP A 185 22.85 15.69 -60.41
CA ASP A 185 23.39 17.05 -60.28
C ASP A 185 24.24 17.21 -59.01
N SER A 186 24.42 16.11 -58.28
CA SER A 186 25.20 15.99 -57.05
C SER A 186 26.70 15.88 -57.36
N PHE A 187 27.52 16.73 -56.73
CA PHE A 187 28.99 16.65 -56.76
C PHE A 187 29.56 15.70 -55.69
N ILE A 188 28.72 15.21 -54.76
CA ILE A 188 29.08 14.23 -53.73
C ILE A 188 28.44 12.88 -54.05
N THR A 189 29.24 11.89 -54.41
CA THR A 189 28.76 10.52 -54.61
C THR A 189 29.08 9.67 -53.39
N ARG A 190 28.05 9.13 -52.72
CA ARG A 190 28.21 8.08 -51.72
C ARG A 190 28.50 6.74 -52.41
N LYS A 191 29.65 6.11 -52.09
CA LYS A 191 30.02 4.80 -52.65
C LYS A 191 29.48 3.64 -51.79
N ASP A 192 29.61 3.76 -50.48
CA ASP A 192 29.12 2.78 -49.50
C ASP A 192 28.83 3.47 -48.15
N GLU A 193 28.82 2.73 -47.03
CA GLU A 193 28.58 3.30 -45.70
C GLU A 193 29.77 4.03 -45.07
N VAL A 194 30.94 4.04 -45.71
CA VAL A 194 32.18 4.61 -45.16
C VAL A 194 32.93 5.51 -46.14
N LEU A 195 32.61 5.47 -47.43
CA LEU A 195 33.33 6.19 -48.48
C LEU A 195 32.43 7.18 -49.24
N LEU A 196 32.84 8.45 -49.21
CA LEU A 196 32.32 9.51 -50.07
C LEU A 196 33.34 9.86 -51.15
N LYS A 197 32.85 10.22 -52.34
CA LYS A 197 33.69 10.68 -53.45
C LYS A 197 33.18 12.02 -53.96
N THR A 198 34.06 13.01 -54.05
CA THR A 198 33.84 14.23 -54.83
C THR A 198 34.81 14.28 -56.00
N THR A 199 34.81 15.33 -56.83
CA THR A 199 35.62 15.55 -58.05
C THR A 199 37.07 15.02 -57.97
N GLY A 200 37.25 13.71 -58.12
CA GLY A 200 38.53 13.00 -57.98
C GLY A 200 39.04 12.69 -56.55
N ILE A 201 38.37 13.14 -55.48
CA ILE A 201 38.85 12.98 -54.09
C ILE A 201 37.93 12.04 -53.31
N GLU A 202 38.52 11.09 -52.58
CA GLU A 202 37.81 10.15 -51.73
C GLU A 202 37.98 10.53 -50.25
N TYR A 203 36.87 10.50 -49.51
CA TYR A 203 36.77 10.86 -48.10
C TYR A 203 36.27 9.64 -47.32
N LYS A 204 37.07 9.17 -46.37
CA LYS A 204 36.75 8.02 -45.53
C LYS A 204 36.16 8.46 -44.20
N TYR A 205 35.04 7.87 -43.81
CA TYR A 205 34.34 8.08 -42.55
C TYR A 205 34.22 6.77 -41.79
N SER A 206 33.93 6.86 -40.49
CA SER A 206 33.53 5.69 -39.69
C SER A 206 32.12 5.22 -40.02
N PHE A 207 31.24 6.15 -40.44
CA PHE A 207 29.89 5.84 -40.90
C PHE A 207 29.32 7.01 -41.71
N ILE A 208 28.49 6.71 -42.71
CA ILE A 208 27.77 7.68 -43.53
C ILE A 208 26.28 7.37 -43.44
N PHE A 209 25.52 8.32 -42.92
CA PHE A 209 24.08 8.22 -42.82
C PHE A 209 23.42 8.16 -44.20
N PRO A 210 22.36 7.35 -44.37
CA PRO A 210 21.54 7.41 -45.58
C PRO A 210 20.83 8.76 -45.70
N GLU A 211 20.47 9.14 -46.93
CA GLU A 211 19.83 10.43 -47.25
C GLU A 211 18.53 10.64 -46.45
N ASN A 212 17.81 9.55 -46.18
CA ASN A 212 16.56 9.54 -45.42
C ASN A 212 16.74 9.33 -43.91
N ALA A 213 17.96 9.37 -43.38
CA ALA A 213 18.21 9.18 -41.96
C ALA A 213 17.45 10.22 -41.13
N THR A 214 16.63 9.72 -40.20
CA THR A 214 15.88 10.53 -39.25
C THR A 214 16.76 10.94 -38.06
N ARG A 215 16.23 11.78 -37.17
CA ARG A 215 16.94 12.11 -35.92
C ARG A 215 17.00 10.92 -34.97
N GLU A 216 16.01 10.04 -35.01
CA GLU A 216 16.01 8.76 -34.30
C GLU A 216 17.16 7.89 -34.77
N ASP A 217 17.38 7.79 -36.09
CA ASP A 217 18.49 7.01 -36.65
C ASP A 217 19.85 7.58 -36.22
N ILE A 218 19.97 8.92 -36.21
CA ILE A 218 21.17 9.61 -35.75
C ILE A 218 21.39 9.34 -34.26
N PHE A 219 20.35 9.50 -33.43
CA PHE A 219 20.43 9.26 -31.99
C PHE A 219 20.77 7.81 -31.66
N ALA A 220 20.17 6.83 -32.33
CA ALA A 220 20.48 5.40 -32.14
C ALA A 220 21.97 5.11 -32.40
N ARG A 221 22.59 5.84 -33.34
CA ARG A 221 24.02 5.76 -33.62
C ARG A 221 24.89 6.56 -32.64
N LEU A 222 24.32 7.36 -31.76
CA LEU A 222 25.03 8.10 -30.70
C LEU A 222 24.75 7.54 -29.29
N GLU A 223 23.77 6.65 -29.15
CA GLU A 223 23.27 6.14 -27.88
C GLU A 223 24.35 5.41 -27.06
N ASP A 224 25.33 4.77 -27.71
CA ASP A 224 26.45 4.13 -27.00
C ASP A 224 27.31 5.14 -26.21
N LEU A 225 27.50 6.36 -26.71
CA LEU A 225 28.19 7.43 -25.98
C LEU A 225 27.33 7.97 -24.84
N VAL A 226 26.01 8.09 -25.05
CA VAL A 226 25.06 8.49 -24.00
C VAL A 226 25.06 7.47 -22.88
N GLN A 227 24.95 6.19 -23.21
CA GLN A 227 24.96 5.10 -22.25
C GLN A 227 26.31 4.98 -21.54
N ASN A 228 27.43 5.20 -22.24
CA ASN A 228 28.76 5.27 -21.64
C ASN A 228 28.83 6.35 -20.54
N ALA A 229 28.30 7.55 -20.81
CA ALA A 229 28.28 8.62 -19.83
C ALA A 229 27.35 8.31 -18.64
N ILE A 230 26.20 7.68 -18.90
CA ILE A 230 25.32 7.20 -17.83
C ILE A 230 26.06 6.18 -16.95
N ASP A 231 26.80 5.26 -17.57
CA ASP A 231 27.56 4.20 -16.89
C ASP A 231 28.82 4.70 -16.13
N GLY A 232 29.12 6.00 -16.19
CA GLY A 232 30.27 6.61 -15.49
C GLY A 232 31.47 6.95 -16.39
N GLY A 233 31.36 6.74 -17.70
CA GLY A 233 32.39 7.07 -18.68
C GLY A 233 32.39 8.54 -19.11
N LYS A 234 33.39 8.92 -19.89
CA LYS A 234 33.52 10.25 -20.48
C LYS A 234 33.20 10.17 -21.97
N SER A 235 32.28 11.02 -22.44
CA SER A 235 31.82 11.02 -23.82
C SER A 235 31.69 12.45 -24.35
N ALA A 236 32.03 12.66 -25.62
CA ALA A 236 31.81 13.92 -26.31
C ALA A 236 31.25 13.72 -27.72
N ILE A 237 30.26 14.54 -28.08
CA ILE A 237 29.63 14.58 -29.38
C ILE A 237 29.84 15.99 -29.95
N LEU A 238 30.64 16.09 -31.01
CA LEU A 238 30.87 17.34 -31.73
C LEU A 238 30.12 17.31 -33.05
N MET A 239 29.27 18.30 -33.29
CA MET A 239 28.65 18.51 -34.59
C MET A 239 29.25 19.74 -35.26
N HIS A 240 29.54 19.59 -36.56
CA HIS A 240 29.93 20.67 -37.44
C HIS A 240 29.26 20.52 -38.80
N GLY A 241 29.11 21.61 -39.54
CA GLY A 241 28.51 21.58 -40.86
C GLY A 241 28.37 22.97 -41.47
N ASN A 242 28.19 23.03 -42.79
CA ASN A 242 28.01 24.27 -43.55
C ASN A 242 26.58 24.85 -43.45
N SER A 243 25.76 24.26 -42.59
CA SER A 243 24.40 24.72 -42.33
C SER A 243 24.11 24.82 -40.84
N PRO A 244 24.31 26.01 -40.27
CA PRO A 244 23.99 26.26 -38.87
C PRO A 244 22.54 25.92 -38.50
N GLU A 245 21.57 26.29 -39.34
CA GLU A 245 20.14 26.03 -39.09
C GLU A 245 19.85 24.52 -39.03
N HIS A 246 20.36 23.74 -40.00
CA HIS A 246 20.17 22.30 -39.96
C HIS A 246 20.94 21.62 -38.84
N ASN A 247 22.10 22.15 -38.45
CA ASN A 247 22.83 21.64 -37.29
C ASN A 247 22.02 21.88 -36.01
N MET A 248 21.49 23.09 -35.80
CA MET A 248 20.59 23.40 -34.69
C MET A 248 19.36 22.48 -34.70
N TYR A 249 18.77 22.25 -35.87
CA TYR A 249 17.64 21.36 -36.04
C TYR A 249 17.96 19.89 -35.71
N VAL A 250 19.16 19.40 -36.04
CA VAL A 250 19.59 18.04 -35.66
C VAL A 250 19.88 17.97 -34.15
N MET A 251 20.52 18.99 -33.58
CA MET A 251 20.91 19.02 -32.16
C MET A 251 19.71 19.13 -31.23
N TYR A 252 18.80 20.08 -31.52
CA TYR A 252 17.72 20.49 -30.64
C TYR A 252 16.32 20.19 -31.19
N GLY A 253 16.16 20.08 -32.52
CA GLY A 253 14.87 19.75 -33.12
C GLY A 253 13.86 20.90 -33.04
N ASN A 254 12.59 20.55 -32.98
CA ASN A 254 11.46 21.47 -32.77
C ASN A 254 10.47 20.85 -31.77
N GLU A 255 9.31 21.49 -31.57
CA GLU A 255 8.30 21.04 -30.61
C GLU A 255 7.66 19.69 -30.94
N VAL A 256 7.67 19.28 -32.22
CA VAL A 256 7.02 18.05 -32.70
C VAL A 256 8.03 16.90 -32.79
N ASP A 257 9.25 17.20 -33.22
CA ASP A 257 10.32 16.24 -33.47
C ASP A 257 11.60 16.76 -32.79
N GLU A 258 11.86 16.20 -31.62
CA GLU A 258 12.95 16.59 -30.73
C GLU A 258 14.34 16.22 -31.25
N GLY A 259 15.33 17.04 -30.91
CA GLY A 259 16.73 16.83 -31.27
C GLY A 259 17.47 15.81 -30.41
N ILE A 260 18.73 15.57 -30.77
CA ILE A 260 19.64 14.65 -30.06
C ILE A 260 19.75 14.98 -28.56
N VAL A 261 19.82 16.26 -28.19
CA VAL A 261 20.00 16.67 -26.78
C VAL A 261 18.74 16.40 -25.95
N PHE A 262 17.54 16.63 -26.49
CA PHE A 262 16.28 16.27 -25.83
C PHE A 262 16.16 14.76 -25.64
N LYS A 263 16.40 13.97 -26.70
CA LYS A 263 16.42 12.49 -26.64
C LYS A 263 17.42 11.96 -25.61
N THR A 264 18.55 12.65 -25.45
CA THR A 264 19.55 12.35 -24.42
C THR A 264 19.00 12.56 -23.01
N ILE A 265 18.29 13.67 -22.76
CA ILE A 265 17.65 13.94 -21.47
C ILE A 265 16.65 12.82 -21.15
N HIS A 266 15.77 12.47 -22.09
CA HIS A 266 14.81 11.36 -21.92
C HIS A 266 15.52 10.05 -21.55
N LYS A 267 16.62 9.72 -22.25
CA LYS A 267 17.40 8.51 -21.97
C LYS A 267 18.03 8.52 -20.57
N ILE A 268 18.64 9.63 -20.16
CA ILE A 268 19.26 9.77 -18.83
C ILE A 268 18.22 9.51 -17.75
N PHE A 269 17.08 10.19 -17.79
CA PHE A 269 16.05 10.05 -16.75
C PHE A 269 15.30 8.71 -16.80
N TYR A 270 15.11 8.13 -17.99
CA TYR A 270 14.60 6.78 -18.15
C TYR A 270 15.47 5.73 -17.45
N VAL A 271 16.79 5.79 -17.65
CA VAL A 271 17.74 4.85 -17.01
C VAL A 271 17.83 5.12 -15.51
N SER A 272 17.91 6.39 -15.09
CA SER A 272 17.91 6.78 -13.68
C SER A 272 16.71 6.23 -12.91
N LYS A 273 15.50 6.26 -13.50
CA LYS A 273 14.28 5.70 -12.89
C LYS A 273 14.36 4.19 -12.70
N LYS A 274 14.95 3.45 -13.65
CA LYS A 274 15.16 2.00 -13.52
C LYS A 274 16.13 1.67 -12.39
N TRP A 275 17.17 2.47 -12.23
CA TRP A 275 18.20 2.30 -11.21
C TRP A 275 17.68 2.50 -9.78
N THR A 276 16.65 3.35 -9.58
CA THR A 276 15.97 3.48 -8.29
C THR A 276 15.43 2.15 -7.77
N ASN A 277 14.89 1.30 -8.65
CA ASN A 277 14.32 0.00 -8.27
C ASN A 277 15.37 -0.97 -7.68
N ILE A 278 16.63 -0.82 -8.10
CA ILE A 278 17.76 -1.62 -7.62
C ILE A 278 18.60 -0.87 -6.55
N GLY A 279 18.14 0.30 -6.10
CA GLY A 279 18.69 1.04 -4.96
C GLY A 279 19.79 2.05 -5.28
N TYR A 280 20.05 2.33 -6.56
CA TYR A 280 20.93 3.42 -6.97
C TYR A 280 20.15 4.74 -7.11
N VAL A 281 20.83 5.85 -6.92
CA VAL A 281 20.29 7.20 -7.13
C VAL A 281 21.21 7.94 -8.10
N ALA A 282 20.65 8.52 -9.16
CA ALA A 282 21.40 9.36 -10.09
C ALA A 282 21.19 10.84 -9.76
N GLU A 283 22.28 11.55 -9.49
CA GLU A 283 22.31 13.00 -9.36
C GLU A 283 22.79 13.61 -10.68
N VAL A 284 21.91 14.34 -11.36
CA VAL A 284 22.20 14.92 -12.66
C VAL A 284 22.43 16.42 -12.51
N ASN A 285 23.56 16.88 -13.04
CA ASN A 285 23.84 18.30 -13.21
C ASN A 285 24.08 18.59 -14.69
N ALA A 286 23.82 19.82 -15.11
CA ALA A 286 24.01 20.22 -16.50
C ALA A 286 24.69 21.59 -16.61
N SER A 287 25.25 21.88 -17.77
CA SER A 287 25.74 23.19 -18.17
C SER A 287 25.20 23.50 -19.56
N PHE A 288 24.54 24.64 -19.72
CA PHE A 288 24.00 25.11 -20.99
C PHE A 288 24.62 26.47 -21.28
N ALA A 289 25.42 26.57 -22.33
CA ALA A 289 26.18 27.78 -22.62
C ALA A 289 26.41 27.98 -24.11
N LYS A 290 26.58 29.24 -24.52
CA LYS A 290 27.02 29.60 -25.87
C LYS A 290 28.52 29.79 -25.89
N LEU A 291 29.16 29.44 -26.99
CA LEU A 291 30.56 29.71 -27.27
C LEU A 291 30.64 30.98 -28.10
N LEU A 292 30.91 32.11 -27.45
CA LEU A 292 31.04 33.39 -28.12
C LEU A 292 32.50 33.60 -28.59
N PRO A 293 32.73 34.02 -29.85
CA PRO A 293 34.05 34.45 -30.28
C PRO A 293 34.41 35.76 -29.56
N GLY A 294 35.51 35.77 -28.79
CA GLY A 294 36.02 36.97 -28.14
C GLY A 294 37.17 37.62 -28.92
N LYS A 295 37.61 38.80 -28.46
CA LYS A 295 38.82 39.45 -28.96
C LYS A 295 40.04 38.59 -28.61
N GLU A 296 41.00 38.49 -29.53
CA GLU A 296 42.26 37.75 -29.37
C GLU A 296 42.09 36.24 -29.07
N SER A 297 41.09 35.58 -29.68
CA SER A 297 40.90 34.12 -29.57
C SER A 297 40.40 33.62 -28.21
N HIS A 298 39.83 34.50 -27.38
CA HIS A 298 39.20 34.13 -26.11
C HIS A 298 37.74 33.71 -26.31
N PHE A 299 37.37 32.46 -26.01
CA PHE A 299 35.97 32.05 -26.01
C PHE A 299 35.32 32.37 -24.66
N THR A 300 34.13 32.96 -24.67
CA THR A 300 33.33 33.17 -23.46
C THR A 300 32.05 32.34 -23.47
N PHE A 301 31.65 31.89 -22.28
CA PHE A 301 30.41 31.15 -22.06
C PHE A 301 29.30 32.08 -21.58
N SER A 302 28.11 31.98 -22.16
CA SER A 302 26.91 32.62 -21.60
C SER A 302 26.33 31.78 -20.45
N THR A 303 25.73 32.42 -19.44
CA THR A 303 24.87 31.72 -18.48
C THR A 303 23.50 31.41 -19.10
N LEU A 304 22.68 30.60 -18.40
CA LEU A 304 21.29 30.30 -18.76
C LEU A 304 20.42 31.56 -18.94
N ASP A 305 20.77 32.66 -18.28
CA ASP A 305 20.06 33.95 -18.40
C ASP A 305 20.51 34.77 -19.63
N GLY A 306 21.35 34.22 -20.48
CA GLY A 306 21.89 34.88 -21.68
C GLY A 306 22.88 36.00 -21.39
N LYS A 307 23.25 36.24 -20.12
CA LYS A 307 24.25 37.24 -19.74
C LYS A 307 25.66 36.65 -19.87
N PRO A 308 26.61 37.40 -20.46
CA PRO A 308 28.01 37.00 -20.43
C PRO A 308 28.50 37.02 -18.97
N LYS A 309 29.24 36.00 -18.56
CA LYS A 309 29.84 35.95 -17.22
C LYS A 309 31.16 36.73 -17.26
N ASP A 310 31.06 38.05 -17.13
CA ASP A 310 32.21 38.95 -17.22
C ASP A 310 33.31 38.55 -16.22
N ASN A 311 34.56 38.50 -16.69
CA ASN A 311 35.79 38.39 -15.90
C ASN A 311 36.06 37.11 -15.06
N THR A 312 35.38 35.98 -15.29
CA THR A 312 35.88 34.73 -14.70
C THR A 312 36.98 34.14 -15.58
N LYS A 313 38.23 34.18 -15.11
CA LYS A 313 39.29 33.28 -15.58
C LYS A 313 38.68 31.88 -15.58
N TYR A 314 38.44 31.32 -16.77
CA TYR A 314 37.90 29.97 -16.92
C TYR A 314 38.98 29.01 -16.42
N ILE A 315 38.95 28.71 -15.12
CA ILE A 315 39.80 27.67 -14.53
C ILE A 315 39.12 26.37 -14.91
N PHE A 316 39.61 25.76 -15.99
CA PHE A 316 39.30 24.40 -16.36
C PHE A 316 39.90 23.50 -15.29
N THR A 317 39.07 22.93 -14.42
CA THR A 317 39.56 21.95 -13.45
C THR A 317 39.82 20.64 -14.21
N ASN A 318 41.06 20.14 -14.13
CA ASN A 318 41.45 18.89 -14.80
C ASN A 318 40.64 17.68 -14.29
N ASP A 319 40.08 17.76 -13.08
CA ASP A 319 39.48 16.61 -12.40
C ASP A 319 38.06 16.29 -12.89
N ASP A 320 37.26 17.30 -13.26
CA ASP A 320 35.83 17.11 -13.59
C ASP A 320 35.46 17.39 -15.05
N LEU A 321 36.42 17.80 -15.90
CA LEU A 321 36.12 18.35 -17.23
C LEU A 321 34.97 19.38 -17.18
N ALA A 322 34.90 20.21 -16.14
CA ALA A 322 33.79 21.13 -15.91
C ALA A 322 34.22 22.59 -16.09
N VAL A 323 33.30 23.41 -16.59
CA VAL A 323 33.48 24.86 -16.60
C VAL A 323 32.95 25.45 -15.29
N LYS A 324 33.84 26.04 -14.49
CA LYS A 324 33.51 26.54 -13.14
C LYS A 324 32.32 27.52 -13.17
N GLY A 325 31.28 27.17 -12.44
CA GLY A 325 30.09 28.01 -12.25
C GLY A 325 29.13 28.08 -13.44
N LEU A 326 29.19 27.12 -14.37
CA LEU A 326 28.11 26.83 -15.33
C LEU A 326 27.28 25.60 -14.93
N LYS A 327 27.75 24.80 -13.96
CA LYS A 327 27.07 23.61 -13.47
C LYS A 327 25.83 24.00 -12.66
N VAL A 328 24.66 23.54 -13.11
CA VAL A 328 23.37 23.69 -12.43
C VAL A 328 22.77 22.31 -12.14
N SER A 329 22.07 22.17 -11.02
CA SER A 329 21.38 20.92 -10.68
C SER A 329 20.11 20.77 -11.53
N VAL A 330 19.89 19.57 -12.08
CA VAL A 330 18.68 19.21 -12.84
C VAL A 330 18.08 17.93 -12.25
N PRO A 331 17.30 18.04 -11.16
CA PRO A 331 16.83 16.88 -10.40
C PRO A 331 15.78 16.04 -11.13
N THR A 332 15.08 16.62 -12.13
CA THR A 332 14.04 15.94 -12.88
C THR A 332 14.16 16.18 -14.38
N GLU A 333 13.52 15.30 -15.14
CA GLU A 333 13.42 15.37 -16.61
C GLU A 333 12.77 16.69 -17.05
N GLU A 334 11.68 17.09 -16.40
CA GLU A 334 10.95 18.32 -16.71
C GLU A 334 11.81 19.56 -16.44
N THR A 335 12.65 19.52 -15.39
CA THR A 335 13.56 20.62 -15.07
C THR A 335 14.65 20.75 -16.14
N ALA A 336 15.23 19.62 -16.57
CA ALA A 336 16.23 19.59 -17.62
C ALA A 336 15.65 20.08 -18.96
N ILE A 337 14.46 19.61 -19.33
CA ILE A 337 13.74 20.06 -20.53
C ILE A 337 13.42 21.55 -20.44
N SER A 338 12.95 22.05 -19.29
CA SER A 338 12.66 23.47 -19.10
C SER A 338 13.91 24.34 -19.28
N PHE A 339 15.05 23.94 -18.72
CA PHE A 339 16.31 24.66 -18.90
C PHE A 339 16.78 24.63 -20.35
N LEU A 340 16.65 23.47 -21.01
CA LEU A 340 17.01 23.34 -22.42
C LEU A 340 16.10 24.20 -23.32
N LYS A 341 14.78 24.22 -23.07
CA LYS A 341 13.83 25.07 -23.80
C LYS A 341 14.17 26.55 -23.65
N LYS A 342 14.35 27.04 -22.41
CA LYS A 342 14.80 28.41 -22.13
C LYS A 342 16.10 28.74 -22.86
N TYR A 343 17.07 27.82 -22.82
CA TYR A 343 18.32 27.97 -23.55
C TYR A 343 18.08 28.12 -25.07
N THR A 344 17.29 27.24 -25.67
CA THR A 344 16.98 27.29 -27.11
C THR A 344 16.16 28.53 -27.50
N GLU A 345 15.28 29.04 -26.64
CA GLU A 345 14.54 30.29 -26.86
C GLU A 345 15.46 31.50 -26.93
N THR A 346 16.57 31.51 -26.18
CA THR A 346 17.58 32.57 -26.32
C THR A 346 18.32 32.53 -27.67
N GLN A 347 18.14 31.49 -28.48
CA GLN A 347 18.73 31.34 -29.83
C GLN A 347 17.87 31.99 -30.93
N THR A 348 16.61 32.34 -30.63
CA THR A 348 15.65 32.98 -31.53
C THR A 348 15.46 34.45 -31.14
N LYS A 349 15.95 35.41 -31.95
CA LYS A 349 15.59 36.85 -31.76
C LYS A 349 14.99 37.49 -33.01
N THR A 350 13.82 38.07 -32.78
CA THR A 350 13.06 39.19 -33.37
C THR A 350 12.83 39.33 -34.89
N ASP A 351 13.75 38.90 -35.76
CA ASP A 351 13.62 39.12 -37.23
C ASP A 351 13.46 37.82 -38.04
N GLY A 352 13.15 36.70 -37.38
CA GLY A 352 12.91 35.41 -38.04
C GLY A 352 14.14 34.75 -38.67
N LYS A 353 15.34 35.35 -38.57
CA LYS A 353 16.62 34.72 -38.93
C LYS A 353 17.31 34.18 -37.69
N GLN A 354 17.56 32.87 -37.65
CA GLN A 354 18.23 32.19 -36.55
C GLN A 354 19.70 32.64 -36.50
N LEU A 355 20.16 33.11 -35.34
CA LEU A 355 21.57 33.50 -35.16
C LEU A 355 22.43 32.23 -35.20
N VAL A 356 23.49 32.22 -36.01
CA VAL A 356 24.47 31.13 -36.04
C VAL A 356 25.16 31.08 -34.68
N THR A 357 24.80 30.14 -33.80
CA THR A 357 25.43 29.99 -32.49
C THR A 357 26.26 28.72 -32.40
N ASN A 358 27.42 28.87 -31.78
CA ASN A 358 28.22 27.75 -31.34
C ASN A 358 27.74 27.39 -29.95
N ASP A 359 27.30 26.15 -29.75
CA ASP A 359 26.59 25.74 -28.53
C ASP A 359 27.40 24.71 -27.74
N PHE A 360 27.27 24.79 -26.43
CA PHE A 360 27.92 23.92 -25.47
C PHE A 360 26.90 23.43 -24.45
N VAL A 361 26.62 22.13 -24.46
CA VAL A 361 25.76 21.49 -23.47
C VAL A 361 26.50 20.34 -22.84
N GLN A 362 26.57 20.29 -21.51
CA GLN A 362 27.26 19.23 -20.81
C GLN A 362 26.37 18.65 -19.71
N PHE A 363 26.35 17.33 -19.58
CA PHE A 363 25.70 16.60 -18.50
C PHE A 363 26.75 15.91 -17.62
N PHE A 364 26.55 15.99 -16.31
CA PHE A 364 27.30 15.26 -15.29
C PHE A 364 26.32 14.33 -14.58
N ILE A 365 26.61 13.04 -14.62
CA ILE A 365 25.71 11.99 -14.11
C ILE A 365 26.45 11.26 -13.00
N THR A 366 26.15 11.62 -11.76
CA THR A 366 26.76 11.01 -10.57
C THR A 366 25.83 9.94 -10.04
N THR A 367 26.28 8.68 -10.07
CA THR A 367 25.52 7.54 -9.55
C THR A 367 25.96 7.25 -8.12
N LYS A 368 25.00 7.22 -7.20
CA LYS A 368 25.21 6.90 -5.79
C LYS A 368 24.54 5.60 -5.40
N PHE A 369 25.16 4.87 -4.48
CA PHE A 369 24.57 3.72 -3.80
C PHE A 369 24.77 3.88 -2.30
N GLN A 370 23.71 3.75 -1.50
CA GLN A 370 23.79 3.95 -0.05
C GLN A 370 24.45 5.29 0.34
N SER A 371 24.17 6.34 -0.43
CA SER A 371 24.75 7.69 -0.29
C SER A 371 26.24 7.83 -0.64
N GLU A 372 26.91 6.74 -1.05
CA GLU A 372 28.29 6.78 -1.55
C GLU A 372 28.32 6.94 -3.06
N GLU A 373 29.21 7.77 -3.57
CA GLU A 373 29.45 7.92 -4.99
C GLU A 373 30.13 6.68 -5.56
N VAL A 374 29.49 6.07 -6.56
CA VAL A 374 30.00 4.86 -7.24
C VAL A 374 30.70 5.22 -8.54
N SER A 375 30.15 6.20 -9.27
CA SER A 375 30.68 6.61 -10.56
C SER A 375 30.14 7.98 -10.95
N THR A 376 30.97 8.80 -11.61
CA THR A 376 30.52 10.04 -12.25
C THR A 376 30.94 10.03 -13.71
N GLY A 377 29.95 10.09 -14.60
CA GLY A 377 30.18 10.19 -16.03
C GLY A 377 29.86 11.57 -16.59
N THR A 378 30.46 11.89 -17.73
CA THR A 378 30.30 13.18 -18.40
C THR A 378 29.92 13.00 -19.86
N LEU A 379 28.93 13.77 -20.31
CA LEU A 379 28.50 13.81 -21.71
C LEU A 379 28.49 15.25 -22.19
N THR A 380 29.34 15.55 -23.17
CA THR A 380 29.45 16.90 -23.72
C THR A 380 28.98 16.95 -25.17
N PHE A 381 28.04 17.84 -25.46
CA PHE A 381 27.63 18.24 -26.80
C PHE A 381 28.28 19.56 -27.16
N VAL A 382 28.92 19.58 -28.32
CA VAL A 382 29.47 20.79 -28.92
C VAL A 382 28.87 20.94 -30.30
N LEU A 383 28.27 22.11 -30.57
CA LEU A 383 27.97 22.55 -31.92
C LEU A 383 28.91 23.68 -32.28
N TYR A 384 29.70 23.51 -33.33
CA TYR A 384 30.63 24.53 -33.76
C TYR A 384 30.81 24.48 -35.29
N ASN A 385 30.61 25.61 -35.96
CA ASN A 385 30.55 25.63 -37.43
C ASN A 385 31.84 26.13 -38.09
N ASP A 386 32.69 26.87 -37.39
CA ASP A 386 33.96 27.35 -37.93
C ASP A 386 35.04 26.25 -37.85
N VAL A 387 35.39 25.71 -39.03
CA VAL A 387 36.33 24.59 -39.18
C VAL A 387 37.78 25.00 -38.94
N GLU A 388 38.16 26.27 -39.12
CA GLU A 388 39.55 26.70 -38.89
C GLU A 388 39.83 26.76 -37.39
N ALA A 389 38.95 27.39 -36.62
CA ALA A 389 39.04 27.40 -35.16
C ALA A 389 38.93 25.99 -34.57
N LEU A 390 38.11 25.10 -35.17
CA LEU A 390 38.04 23.70 -34.73
C LEU A 390 39.34 22.94 -34.94
N LYS A 391 40.11 23.20 -36.01
CA LYS A 391 41.42 22.56 -36.20
C LYS A 391 42.35 22.83 -35.02
N ASP A 392 42.27 24.02 -34.44
CA ASP A 392 43.10 24.39 -33.29
C ASP A 392 42.72 23.61 -32.02
N CYS A 393 41.46 23.18 -31.89
CA CYS A 393 41.03 22.26 -30.83
C CYS A 393 41.71 20.88 -30.91
N PHE A 394 42.22 20.49 -32.09
CA PHE A 394 42.87 19.21 -32.30
C PHE A 394 44.40 19.31 -32.31
N LYS A 395 45.00 20.47 -32.63
CA LYS A 395 46.46 20.57 -32.88
C LYS A 395 47.40 20.43 -31.67
N SER A 396 46.89 20.41 -30.43
CA SER A 396 47.66 20.35 -29.17
C SER A 396 48.85 21.34 -29.08
N HIS A 397 48.71 22.41 -28.30
CA HIS A 397 49.75 23.17 -27.58
C HIS A 397 49.30 24.63 -27.46
N ASN A 398 48.53 24.94 -26.41
CA ASN A 398 48.46 26.31 -25.92
C ASN A 398 48.21 26.29 -24.41
N LYS A 399 48.99 27.09 -23.68
CA LYS A 399 48.93 27.25 -22.21
C LYS A 399 47.80 28.19 -21.77
N THR A 400 47.01 28.70 -22.70
CA THR A 400 45.93 29.65 -22.46
C THR A 400 44.60 28.92 -22.21
N PRO A 401 43.80 29.37 -21.24
CA PRO A 401 42.49 28.79 -20.92
C PRO A 401 41.48 29.15 -22.03
N LEU A 402 41.48 28.38 -23.12
CA LEU A 402 40.61 28.58 -24.28
C LEU A 402 39.74 27.35 -24.53
N PHE A 403 38.58 27.55 -25.18
CA PHE A 403 37.68 26.46 -25.58
C PHE A 403 38.40 25.35 -26.37
N PRO A 404 39.28 25.64 -27.35
CA PRO A 404 40.12 24.64 -28.00
C PRO A 404 40.92 23.76 -27.04
N HIS A 405 41.50 24.34 -25.99
CA HIS A 405 42.25 23.58 -25.00
C HIS A 405 41.35 22.66 -24.17
N TYR A 406 40.20 23.17 -23.74
CA TYR A 406 39.22 22.38 -23.01
C TYR A 406 38.66 21.22 -23.83
N PHE A 407 38.31 21.48 -25.09
CA PHE A 407 37.87 20.44 -26.01
C PHE A 407 38.97 19.42 -26.26
N ALA A 408 40.22 19.87 -26.44
CA ALA A 408 41.38 18.98 -26.51
C ALA A 408 41.54 18.12 -25.24
N SER A 409 41.36 18.68 -24.04
CA SER A 409 41.43 17.93 -22.78
C SER A 409 40.31 16.89 -22.66
N MET A 410 39.10 17.18 -23.17
CA MET A 410 38.02 16.19 -23.23
C MET A 410 38.31 15.07 -24.23
N ILE A 411 38.86 15.39 -25.41
CA ILE A 411 39.23 14.40 -26.42
C ILE A 411 40.37 13.51 -25.92
N ASN A 412 41.35 14.12 -25.26
CA ASN A 412 42.55 13.44 -24.78
C ASN A 412 42.40 12.84 -23.38
N ALA A 413 41.23 13.00 -22.73
CA ALA A 413 40.97 12.36 -21.45
C ALA A 413 41.01 10.84 -21.61
N GLU A 414 41.65 10.16 -20.66
CA GLU A 414 41.74 8.71 -20.66
C GLU A 414 40.34 8.07 -20.67
N GLY A 415 40.17 7.05 -21.52
CA GLY A 415 38.90 6.36 -21.71
C GLY A 415 37.80 7.18 -22.40
N SER A 416 38.06 8.43 -22.79
CA SER A 416 37.07 9.31 -23.42
C SER A 416 36.66 8.80 -24.80
N LYS A 417 35.36 8.82 -25.07
CA LYS A 417 34.77 8.41 -26.35
C LYS A 417 34.19 9.61 -27.07
N VAL A 418 34.76 9.93 -28.23
CA VAL A 418 34.42 11.10 -29.02
C VAL A 418 33.81 10.68 -30.35
N ARG A 419 32.69 11.32 -30.69
CA ARG A 419 32.05 11.15 -31.98
C ARG A 419 31.81 12.50 -32.63
N ILE A 420 32.25 12.61 -33.89
CA ILE A 420 32.09 13.81 -34.68
C ILE A 420 31.02 13.58 -35.72
N LEU A 421 30.01 14.44 -35.75
CA LEU A 421 28.96 14.44 -36.75
C LEU A 421 29.22 15.58 -37.74
N SER A 422 29.65 15.23 -38.95
CA SER A 422 29.77 16.14 -40.08
C SER A 422 28.45 16.18 -40.84
N ASN A 423 27.69 17.25 -40.68
CA ASN A 423 26.40 17.46 -41.35
C ASN A 423 26.60 18.40 -42.54
N ILE A 424 26.57 17.86 -43.75
CA ILE A 424 26.98 18.54 -44.98
C ILE A 424 25.75 18.80 -45.84
N GLU A 425 25.53 20.05 -46.19
CA GLU A 425 24.56 20.45 -47.21
C GLU A 425 25.21 20.64 -48.56
N GLU A 426 24.72 19.92 -49.56
CA GLU A 426 25.32 19.95 -50.89
C GLU A 426 25.07 21.25 -51.66
N ASP A 427 24.01 21.98 -51.32
CA ASP A 427 23.61 23.17 -52.07
C ASP A 427 24.66 24.29 -51.99
N LYS A 428 25.45 24.32 -50.92
CA LYS A 428 26.56 25.26 -50.70
C LYS A 428 27.91 24.59 -50.98
N LYS A 429 28.23 24.42 -52.26
CA LYS A 429 29.35 23.59 -52.76
C LYS A 429 30.72 23.92 -52.15
N GLU A 430 31.12 25.19 -52.08
CA GLU A 430 32.46 25.54 -51.58
C GLU A 430 32.59 25.33 -50.07
N GLU A 431 31.58 25.75 -49.29
CA GLU A 431 31.53 25.50 -47.84
C GLU A 431 31.49 23.99 -47.54
N ALA A 432 30.71 23.21 -48.29
CA ALA A 432 30.68 21.76 -48.18
C ALA A 432 32.06 21.12 -48.39
N LYS A 433 32.84 21.61 -49.36
CA LYS A 433 34.22 21.13 -49.58
C LYS A 433 35.13 21.44 -48.39
N GLU A 434 34.96 22.58 -47.71
CA GLU A 434 35.77 22.92 -46.53
C GLU A 434 35.50 21.95 -45.37
N HIS A 435 34.24 21.64 -45.09
CA HIS A 435 33.89 20.66 -44.07
C HIS A 435 34.33 19.23 -44.43
N LEU A 436 34.24 18.83 -45.71
CA LEU A 436 34.78 17.55 -46.18
C LEU A 436 36.30 17.48 -45.97
N LYS A 437 37.04 18.53 -46.32
CA LYS A 437 38.50 18.62 -46.10
C LYS A 437 38.84 18.55 -44.61
N PHE A 438 38.06 19.23 -43.77
CA PHE A 438 38.25 19.18 -42.31
C PHE A 438 38.03 17.77 -41.75
N SER A 439 36.95 17.09 -42.15
CA SER A 439 36.70 15.70 -41.78
C SER A 439 37.85 14.77 -42.22
N ASN A 440 38.37 14.95 -43.44
CA ASN A 440 39.50 14.15 -43.93
C ASN A 440 40.78 14.41 -43.12
N TRP A 441 41.08 15.68 -42.83
CA TRP A 441 42.23 16.08 -42.03
C TRP A 441 42.18 15.44 -40.64
N ILE A 442 41.01 15.45 -40.00
CA ILE A 442 40.76 14.76 -38.74
C ILE A 442 41.12 13.26 -38.81
N VAL A 443 40.69 12.57 -39.87
CA VAL A 443 40.92 11.12 -40.03
C VAL A 443 42.40 10.83 -40.22
N GLN A 444 43.10 11.70 -40.95
CA GLN A 444 44.54 11.61 -41.13
C GLN A 444 45.28 11.82 -39.80
N GLU A 445 44.93 12.87 -39.05
CA GLU A 445 45.56 13.15 -37.76
C GLU A 445 45.21 12.15 -36.66
N LYS A 446 44.11 11.42 -36.78
CA LYS A 446 43.78 10.31 -35.86
C LYS A 446 44.94 9.32 -35.69
N SER A 447 45.68 9.02 -36.76
CA SER A 447 46.87 8.15 -36.71
C SER A 447 48.06 8.76 -35.95
N SER A 448 48.19 10.08 -35.93
CA SER A 448 49.24 10.81 -35.21
C SER A 448 48.87 11.00 -33.72
N PHE A 449 47.59 11.19 -33.41
CA PHE A 449 47.09 11.33 -32.03
C PHE A 449 47.25 10.07 -31.18
N THR A 450 46.95 8.89 -31.74
CA THR A 450 47.10 7.62 -31.03
C THR A 450 48.58 7.30 -30.73
N THR A 451 49.49 7.72 -31.61
CA THR A 451 50.94 7.50 -31.48
C THR A 451 51.57 8.42 -30.43
N ARG A 452 51.27 9.72 -30.46
CA ARG A 452 51.76 10.71 -29.48
C ARG A 452 51.27 10.45 -28.04
N PHE A 453 50.13 9.78 -27.88
CA PHE A 453 49.60 9.40 -26.57
C PHE A 453 50.37 8.23 -25.95
N LYS A 454 50.73 7.20 -26.75
CA LYS A 454 51.54 6.06 -26.29
C LYS A 454 52.95 6.50 -25.87
N GLU A 455 53.57 7.40 -26.63
CA GLU A 455 54.90 7.95 -26.31
C GLU A 455 54.91 8.76 -25.00
N LYS A 456 53.83 9.50 -24.68
CA LYS A 456 53.73 10.30 -23.45
C LYS A 456 53.46 9.49 -22.18
N LEU A 457 52.89 8.30 -22.29
CA LEU A 457 52.67 7.39 -21.16
C LEU A 457 53.87 6.46 -20.90
N GLY A 458 54.99 6.63 -21.61
CA GLY A 458 56.19 5.81 -21.40
C GLY A 458 56.06 4.37 -21.90
N PHE A 459 54.99 4.04 -22.63
CA PHE A 459 54.87 2.77 -23.33
C PHE A 459 55.58 2.88 -24.68
N ALA A 460 56.92 2.88 -24.65
CA ALA A 460 57.70 2.53 -25.82
C ALA A 460 57.45 1.06 -26.16
N SER A 461 57.36 0.80 -27.47
CA SER A 461 57.06 -0.47 -28.15
C SER A 461 57.76 -1.70 -27.57
#